data_AF-A0A5M6C974-F1
#
_entry.id   AF-A0A5M6C974-F1
#
_cell.length_a   1.000
_cell.length_b   1.000
_cell.length_c   1.000
_cell.angle_alpha   90.00
_cell.angle_beta   90.00
_cell.angle_gamma   90.00
#
_symmetry.space_group_name_H-M   'P 1'
#
loop_
_entity.id
_entity.type
_entity.pdbx_description
1 polymer ?
#
loop_
_entity_poly.entity_id
_entity_poly.type
_entity_poly.pdbx_seq_one_letter_code
_entity_poly.pdbx_strand_id
1 'polypeptide(L)'
;MYALTSLLLLPILLANAQELSCSPEATDPCKVPYPGGLFVFRQRFEPDVGSDFGSWGIDGLDVLSCDTQSPQNTTAYAPTYTHEQIGSFCHKSPLFGGDSGFNQAEKDWAQSEVGEGFEEVWERAWNTAGRFISTFNPKCSTRPKAGQGVPEFFITLRKLHQTFTTAQLLAEADITPSDDTTYSLTELTNALATGEYKPIVTCDNSTLFSVLWPLLVRGRFDAGTFEASTTYQLPSNCPSEGILYPPSTTIPKPTQAAEWDILRRPPPRPITLTHDESRLYYKSQEQEPKMKLGLFKDYEEEKDETKEERATKQFHRDEL
;
A
#
# COMPACT_ATOMS: atom_id res chain seq x y z
N MET A 1 3.76 60.08 -45.87
CA MET A 1 4.45 58.77 -45.69
C MET A 1 5.06 58.77 -44.30
N TYR A 2 4.71 57.78 -43.46
CA TYR A 2 5.48 57.14 -42.39
C TYR A 2 4.45 56.50 -41.44
N ALA A 3 4.04 55.28 -41.79
CA ALA A 3 3.27 54.42 -40.91
C ALA A 3 4.22 53.84 -39.86
N LEU A 4 4.01 54.22 -38.59
CA LEU A 4 4.67 53.60 -37.45
C LEU A 4 3.97 52.27 -37.14
N THR A 5 4.54 51.18 -37.65
CA THR A 5 4.19 49.82 -37.25
C THR A 5 4.70 49.56 -35.84
N SER A 6 3.78 49.57 -34.87
CA SER A 6 4.03 49.15 -33.50
C SER A 6 4.25 47.63 -33.48
N LEU A 7 5.51 47.20 -33.33
CA LEU A 7 5.84 45.81 -33.05
C LEU A 7 5.32 45.44 -31.66
N LEU A 8 4.30 44.58 -31.60
CA LEU A 8 3.93 43.84 -30.41
C LEU A 8 5.04 42.82 -30.11
N LEU A 9 5.90 43.11 -29.14
CA LEU A 9 6.72 42.10 -28.48
C LEU A 9 5.81 41.28 -27.57
N LEU A 10 5.38 40.10 -28.04
CA LEU A 10 4.91 39.04 -27.15
C LEU A 10 6.10 38.53 -26.32
N PRO A 11 6.00 38.45 -24.99
CA PRO A 11 6.98 37.72 -24.21
C PRO A 11 6.76 36.23 -24.52
N ILE A 12 7.68 35.64 -25.27
CA ILE A 12 7.80 34.18 -25.35
C ILE A 12 8.19 33.73 -23.94
N LEU A 13 7.19 33.29 -23.17
CA LEU A 13 7.42 32.41 -22.03
C LEU A 13 8.14 31.19 -22.61
N LEU A 14 9.46 31.15 -22.46
CA LEU A 14 10.25 29.94 -22.58
C LEU A 14 9.76 29.00 -21.47
N ALA A 15 8.67 28.27 -21.74
CA ALA A 15 8.51 26.97 -21.14
C ALA A 15 9.73 26.18 -21.61
N ASN A 16 10.74 26.05 -20.74
CA ASN A 16 11.81 25.08 -20.95
C ASN A 16 11.12 23.74 -21.12
N ALA A 17 10.98 23.27 -22.35
CA ALA A 17 10.52 21.93 -22.63
C ALA A 17 11.56 21.00 -21.98
N GLN A 18 11.19 20.44 -20.83
CA GLN A 18 12.06 19.51 -20.13
C GLN A 18 12.12 18.21 -20.93
N GLU A 19 13.34 17.72 -21.17
CA GLU A 19 13.61 16.48 -21.90
C GLU A 19 13.07 15.28 -21.12
N LEU A 20 12.46 14.31 -21.82
CA LEU A 20 12.01 13.05 -21.22
C LEU A 20 13.16 12.04 -21.22
N SER A 21 13.38 11.34 -20.10
CA SER A 21 14.36 10.27 -20.04
C SER A 21 14.03 9.14 -21.03
N CYS A 22 15.06 8.48 -21.55
CA CYS A 22 14.93 7.47 -22.61
C CYS A 22 14.30 7.97 -23.92
N SER A 23 14.23 9.28 -24.13
CA SER A 23 13.90 9.87 -25.43
C SER A 23 15.18 10.28 -26.18
N PRO A 24 15.13 10.41 -27.53
CA PRO A 24 16.27 10.89 -28.31
C PRO A 24 16.75 12.31 -27.94
N GLU A 25 15.91 13.09 -27.27
CA GLU A 25 16.22 14.46 -26.84
C GLU A 25 17.09 14.49 -25.58
N ALA A 26 17.09 13.40 -24.79
CA ALA A 26 17.83 13.27 -23.53
C ALA A 26 19.33 13.14 -23.78
N THR A 27 20.01 14.27 -23.91
CA THR A 27 21.43 14.33 -24.29
C THR A 27 22.33 14.82 -23.15
N ASP A 28 21.78 15.59 -22.20
CA ASP A 28 22.54 16.15 -21.08
C ASP A 28 22.25 15.40 -19.77
N PRO A 29 23.19 14.58 -19.26
CA PRO A 29 23.00 13.78 -18.05
C PRO A 29 22.80 14.62 -16.77
N CYS A 30 23.06 15.93 -16.82
CA CYS A 30 22.80 16.86 -15.72
C CYS A 30 21.40 17.47 -15.75
N LYS A 31 20.70 17.42 -16.88
CA LYS A 31 19.33 17.92 -17.02
C LYS A 31 18.29 16.81 -16.92
N VAL A 32 18.63 15.62 -17.37
CA VAL A 32 17.75 14.46 -17.38
C VAL A 32 18.57 13.19 -17.13
N PRO A 33 18.05 12.19 -16.39
CA PRO A 33 18.76 10.92 -16.18
C PRO A 33 19.04 10.18 -17.48
N TYR A 34 20.33 9.96 -17.78
CA TYR A 34 20.83 9.21 -18.92
C TYR A 34 22.24 8.66 -18.62
N PRO A 35 22.59 7.41 -19.00
CA PRO A 35 21.79 6.42 -19.73
C PRO A 35 20.80 5.63 -18.84
N GLY A 36 20.89 5.77 -17.52
CA GLY A 36 19.94 5.21 -16.55
C GLY A 36 18.70 6.09 -16.40
N GLY A 37 17.79 6.02 -17.37
CA GLY A 37 16.61 6.88 -17.45
C GLY A 37 15.27 6.17 -17.23
N LEU A 38 15.29 4.84 -17.16
CA LEU A 38 14.11 4.04 -16.88
C LEU A 38 14.15 3.62 -15.42
N PHE A 39 13.13 4.01 -14.65
CA PHE A 39 13.05 3.73 -13.23
C PHE A 39 11.98 2.68 -12.97
N VAL A 40 12.20 1.80 -11.99
CA VAL A 40 11.15 0.94 -11.45
C VAL A 40 11.01 1.25 -9.97
N PHE A 41 9.98 2.01 -9.61
CA PHE A 41 9.66 2.31 -8.23
C PHE A 41 8.89 1.14 -7.62
N ARG A 42 9.36 0.63 -6.49
CA ARG A 42 8.80 -0.58 -5.87
C ARG A 42 8.10 -0.24 -4.58
N GLN A 43 6.88 -0.75 -4.43
CA GLN A 43 6.16 -0.73 -3.17
C GLN A 43 5.92 -2.16 -2.71
N ARG A 44 6.13 -2.42 -1.42
CA ARG A 44 5.88 -3.72 -0.80
C ARG A 44 4.67 -3.63 0.12
N PHE A 45 3.84 -4.67 0.10
CA PHE A 45 2.73 -4.82 1.02
C PHE A 45 3.17 -5.54 2.29
N GLU A 46 2.73 -5.02 3.43
CA GLU A 46 3.00 -5.57 4.75
C GLU A 46 1.69 -5.69 5.53
N PRO A 47 1.13 -6.92 5.69
CA PRO A 47 -0.14 -7.11 6.36
C PRO A 47 -0.07 -6.73 7.84
N ASP A 48 1.04 -7.00 8.50
CA ASP A 48 1.21 -6.82 9.96
C ASP A 48 1.70 -5.43 10.37
N VAL A 49 1.69 -4.46 9.43
CA VAL A 49 2.21 -3.11 9.64
C VAL A 49 1.12 -2.09 9.35
N GLY A 50 0.99 -1.09 10.23
CA GLY A 50 0.07 0.03 10.04
C GLY A 50 -1.28 -0.21 10.71
N SER A 51 -2.31 -0.48 9.90
CA SER A 51 -3.70 -0.68 10.35
C SER A 51 -4.14 -2.13 10.22
N ASP A 52 -5.39 -2.44 10.57
CA ASP A 52 -5.98 -3.78 10.41
C ASP A 52 -5.95 -4.29 8.94
N PHE A 53 -5.76 -3.38 7.97
CA PHE A 53 -5.66 -3.68 6.54
C PHE A 53 -4.20 -3.76 6.03
N GLY A 54 -3.23 -3.79 6.94
CA GLY A 54 -1.83 -3.66 6.59
C GLY A 54 -1.48 -2.30 6.01
N SER A 55 -0.31 -2.22 5.38
CA SER A 55 0.18 -1.01 4.73
C SER A 55 1.04 -1.32 3.53
N TRP A 56 1.10 -0.36 2.60
CA TRP A 56 2.05 -0.36 1.50
C TRP A 56 3.16 0.62 1.85
N GLY A 57 4.41 0.21 1.68
CA GLY A 57 5.59 1.04 1.95
C GLY A 57 6.52 1.09 0.75
N ILE A 58 7.42 2.07 0.72
CA ILE A 58 8.54 2.13 -0.22
C ILE A 58 9.46 0.95 0.04
N ASP A 59 9.66 0.11 -0.98
CA ASP A 59 10.65 -0.97 -0.94
C ASP A 59 11.98 -0.52 -1.56
N GLY A 60 11.91 0.26 -2.64
CA GLY A 60 13.11 0.79 -3.28
C GLY A 60 12.87 1.34 -4.68
N LEU A 61 13.96 1.52 -5.41
CA LEU A 61 13.98 2.01 -6.77
C LEU A 61 15.05 1.25 -7.55
N ASP A 62 14.70 0.70 -8.71
CA ASP A 62 15.69 0.20 -9.65
C ASP A 62 15.96 1.26 -10.73
N VAL A 63 17.24 1.47 -11.04
CA VAL A 63 17.69 2.36 -12.12
C VAL A 63 18.13 1.49 -13.28
N LEU A 64 17.41 1.55 -14.39
CA LEU A 64 17.63 0.72 -15.57
C LEU A 64 18.13 1.56 -16.75
N SER A 65 18.97 0.95 -17.57
CA SER A 65 19.39 1.51 -18.85
C SER A 65 18.19 1.66 -19.79
N CYS A 66 18.12 2.78 -20.51
CA CYS A 66 17.07 3.02 -21.50
C CYS A 66 17.08 2.00 -22.66
N ASP A 67 18.27 1.55 -23.07
CA ASP A 67 18.41 0.70 -24.26
C ASP A 67 18.26 -0.78 -23.92
N THR A 68 18.93 -1.24 -22.86
CA THR A 68 19.01 -2.66 -22.50
C THR A 68 18.01 -3.05 -21.42
N GLN A 69 17.40 -2.08 -20.72
CA GLN A 69 16.54 -2.30 -19.55
C GLN A 69 17.20 -3.13 -18.44
N SER A 70 18.54 -3.22 -18.46
CA SER A 70 19.32 -3.89 -17.44
C SER A 70 19.68 -2.91 -16.31
N PRO A 71 19.93 -3.41 -15.09
CA PRO A 71 20.39 -2.56 -13.98
C PRO A 71 21.59 -1.70 -14.35
N GLN A 72 21.49 -0.40 -14.12
CA GLN A 72 22.54 0.59 -14.37
C GLN A 72 23.48 0.68 -13.15
N ASN A 73 24.23 -0.38 -12.88
CA ASN A 73 25.07 -0.51 -11.67
C ASN A 73 26.59 -0.45 -11.93
N THR A 74 27.01 -0.16 -13.16
CA THR A 74 28.43 -0.17 -13.56
C THR A 74 29.10 1.20 -13.45
N THR A 75 28.36 2.28 -13.71
CA THR A 75 28.88 3.66 -13.72
C THR A 75 28.22 4.47 -12.63
N ALA A 76 28.91 4.63 -11.50
CA ALA A 76 28.44 5.47 -10.41
C ALA A 76 28.71 6.96 -10.69
N TYR A 77 27.74 7.82 -10.39
CA TYR A 77 27.82 9.27 -10.56
C TYR A 77 28.04 10.01 -9.24
N ALA A 78 27.67 9.38 -8.12
CA ALA A 78 27.89 9.87 -6.77
C ALA A 78 28.66 8.83 -5.93
N PRO A 79 29.30 9.22 -4.81
CA PRO A 79 30.01 8.30 -3.92
C PRO A 79 29.04 7.44 -3.09
N THR A 80 29.58 6.36 -2.51
CA THR A 80 28.92 5.65 -1.40
C THR A 80 28.92 6.50 -0.14
N TYR A 81 27.95 6.27 0.71
CA TYR A 81 27.89 6.80 2.08
C TYR A 81 27.49 5.71 3.05
N THR A 82 27.85 5.85 4.32
CA THR A 82 27.40 4.98 5.42
C THR A 82 26.03 5.40 5.94
N HIS A 83 25.33 4.53 6.64
CA HIS A 83 24.03 4.82 7.26
C HIS A 83 24.05 6.10 8.11
N GLU A 84 25.10 6.34 8.92
CA GLU A 84 25.17 7.56 9.74
C GLU A 84 25.33 8.82 8.88
N GLN A 85 26.05 8.72 7.75
CA GLN A 85 26.17 9.83 6.81
C GLN A 85 24.83 10.10 6.12
N ILE A 86 24.14 9.06 5.67
CA ILE A 86 22.82 9.16 5.04
C ILE A 86 21.81 9.80 5.99
N GLY A 87 21.69 9.27 7.21
CA GLY A 87 20.86 9.83 8.26
C GLY A 87 21.18 11.29 8.55
N SER A 88 22.46 11.62 8.72
CA SER A 88 22.92 12.99 8.97
C SER A 88 22.61 13.96 7.82
N PHE A 89 22.78 13.55 6.57
CA PHE A 89 22.46 14.38 5.40
C PHE A 89 20.95 14.64 5.30
N CYS A 90 20.14 13.60 5.47
CA CYS A 90 18.69 13.72 5.42
C CYS A 90 18.14 14.56 6.58
N HIS A 91 18.56 14.27 7.82
CA HIS A 91 18.12 14.99 9.01
C HIS A 91 18.48 16.49 8.98
N LYS A 92 19.65 16.85 8.45
CA LYS A 92 20.07 18.26 8.34
C LYS A 92 19.46 18.99 7.14
N SER A 93 18.86 18.24 6.21
CA SER A 93 18.32 18.83 4.99
C SER A 93 17.01 19.56 5.27
N PRO A 94 16.86 20.81 4.80
CA PRO A 94 15.58 21.52 4.92
C PRO A 94 14.46 20.84 4.13
N LEU A 95 14.77 19.93 3.19
CA LEU A 95 13.77 19.22 2.40
C LEU A 95 12.87 18.31 3.24
N PHE A 96 13.36 17.83 4.39
CA PHE A 96 12.57 17.02 5.32
C PHE A 96 11.71 17.86 6.26
N GLY A 97 11.87 19.20 6.31
CA GLY A 97 11.07 20.04 7.19
C GLY A 97 11.33 19.81 8.69
N GLY A 98 12.54 19.33 9.04
CA GLY A 98 12.95 19.03 10.42
C GLY A 98 12.56 17.63 10.89
N ASP A 99 12.69 17.39 12.20
CA ASP A 99 12.58 16.06 12.83
C ASP A 99 11.25 15.35 12.51
N SER A 100 10.14 16.11 12.48
CA SER A 100 8.83 15.53 12.20
C SER A 100 8.74 14.95 10.78
N GLY A 101 9.24 15.67 9.77
CA GLY A 101 9.17 15.17 8.40
C GLY A 101 10.25 14.14 8.10
N PHE A 102 11.38 14.14 8.82
CA PHE A 102 12.34 13.04 8.82
C PHE A 102 11.72 11.74 9.36
N ASN A 103 11.11 11.79 10.56
CA ASN A 103 10.44 10.63 11.16
C ASN A 103 9.21 10.16 10.36
N GLN A 104 8.54 11.06 9.64
CA GLN A 104 7.47 10.65 8.72
C GLN A 104 8.03 9.96 7.48
N ALA A 105 9.14 10.47 6.93
CA ALA A 105 9.75 9.83 5.78
C ALA A 105 10.25 8.42 6.10
N GLU A 106 10.69 8.16 7.33
CA GLU A 106 10.96 6.79 7.81
C GLU A 106 9.72 5.89 7.70
N LYS A 107 8.55 6.38 8.13
CA LYS A 107 7.28 5.62 8.11
C LYS A 107 6.74 5.33 6.71
N ASP A 108 7.19 6.05 5.69
CA ASP A 108 6.79 5.81 4.31
C ASP A 108 7.50 4.58 3.71
N TRP A 109 8.54 4.04 4.36
CA TRP A 109 9.27 2.86 3.91
C TRP A 109 8.68 1.57 4.49
N ALA A 110 8.73 0.52 3.69
CA ALA A 110 8.40 -0.82 4.16
C ALA A 110 9.42 -1.25 5.22
N GLN A 111 8.99 -2.02 6.22
CA GLN A 111 9.82 -2.35 7.38
C GLN A 111 11.08 -3.12 6.99
N SER A 112 12.18 -2.77 7.63
CA SER A 112 13.45 -3.47 7.50
C SER A 112 13.37 -4.90 8.04
N GLU A 113 14.39 -5.70 7.71
CA GLU A 113 14.55 -7.01 8.34
C GLU A 113 14.80 -6.86 9.85
N VAL A 114 14.48 -7.90 10.63
CA VAL A 114 14.63 -7.87 12.08
C VAL A 114 16.08 -7.55 12.47
N GLY A 115 16.27 -6.45 13.21
CA GLY A 115 17.58 -6.01 13.69
C GLY A 115 18.29 -5.01 12.77
N GLU A 116 17.68 -4.63 11.65
CA GLU A 116 18.17 -3.56 10.77
C GLU A 116 17.45 -2.23 11.07
N GLY A 117 18.20 -1.14 11.22
CA GLY A 117 17.64 0.20 11.34
C GLY A 117 17.22 0.79 9.99
N PHE A 118 16.39 1.84 10.00
CA PHE A 118 15.94 2.47 8.76
C PHE A 118 17.09 3.15 7.99
N GLU A 119 18.14 3.62 8.69
CA GLU A 119 19.28 4.28 8.06
C GLU A 119 20.10 3.29 7.22
N GLU A 120 20.16 2.02 7.62
CA GLU A 120 20.80 0.94 6.86
C GLU A 120 19.99 0.57 5.61
N VAL A 121 18.66 0.58 5.68
CA VAL A 121 17.80 0.45 4.49
C VAL A 121 18.06 1.59 3.51
N TRP A 122 18.15 2.83 4.03
CA TRP A 122 18.45 4.00 3.22
C TRP A 122 19.88 3.95 2.66
N GLU A 123 20.86 3.50 3.43
CA GLU A 123 22.21 3.23 2.95
C GLU A 123 22.18 2.31 1.74
N ARG A 124 21.47 1.17 1.85
CA ARG A 124 21.31 0.21 0.77
C ARG A 124 20.68 0.86 -0.45
N ALA A 125 19.55 1.53 -0.30
CA ALA A 125 18.82 2.18 -1.40
C ALA A 125 19.66 3.24 -2.12
N TRP A 126 20.42 4.06 -1.39
CA TRP A 126 21.33 5.02 -1.99
C TRP A 126 22.47 4.33 -2.73
N ASN A 127 23.11 3.35 -2.09
CA ASN A 127 24.31 2.71 -2.61
C ASN A 127 24.02 1.77 -3.81
N THR A 128 22.81 1.21 -3.92
CA THR A 128 22.41 0.33 -5.03
C THR A 128 21.66 1.05 -6.16
N ALA A 129 21.03 2.20 -5.88
CA ALA A 129 20.23 2.93 -6.86
C ALA A 129 20.59 4.41 -6.95
N GLY A 130 20.44 5.15 -5.85
CA GLY A 130 20.57 6.62 -5.85
C GLY A 130 21.87 7.12 -6.46
N ARG A 131 23.00 6.51 -6.11
CA ARG A 131 24.32 6.91 -6.60
C ARG A 131 24.57 6.69 -8.10
N PHE A 132 23.69 5.93 -8.76
CA PHE A 132 23.74 5.63 -10.19
C PHE A 132 22.87 6.58 -11.03
N ILE A 133 22.20 7.54 -10.40
CA ILE A 133 21.40 8.56 -11.08
C ILE A 133 22.31 9.70 -11.55
N SER A 134 22.36 9.93 -12.86
CA SER A 134 23.33 10.84 -13.48
C SER A 134 23.19 12.30 -13.02
N THR A 135 21.98 12.73 -12.71
CA THR A 135 21.68 14.12 -12.28
C THR A 135 22.24 14.46 -10.90
N PHE A 136 22.64 13.46 -10.10
CA PHE A 136 23.33 13.63 -8.83
C PHE A 136 24.85 13.70 -8.95
N ASN A 137 25.40 13.67 -10.17
CA ASN A 137 26.82 13.90 -10.38
C ASN A 137 27.23 15.28 -9.83
N PRO A 138 28.26 15.39 -8.97
CA PRO A 138 28.74 16.66 -8.44
C PRO A 138 29.05 17.70 -9.53
N LYS A 139 29.43 17.27 -10.74
CA LYS A 139 29.68 18.15 -11.89
C LYS A 139 28.44 18.90 -12.38
N CYS A 140 27.24 18.41 -12.05
CA CYS A 140 25.97 19.05 -12.40
C CYS A 140 25.62 20.22 -11.47
N SER A 141 26.36 20.40 -10.37
CA SER A 141 26.19 21.49 -9.43
C SER A 141 27.34 22.49 -9.55
N THR A 142 27.04 23.79 -9.56
CA THR A 142 28.06 24.86 -9.55
C THR A 142 28.79 24.96 -8.20
N ARG A 143 28.17 24.47 -7.13
CA ARG A 143 28.71 24.44 -5.76
C ARG A 143 28.41 23.08 -5.13
N PRO A 144 29.10 22.01 -5.56
CA PRO A 144 28.81 20.67 -5.07
C PRO A 144 29.05 20.60 -3.56
N LYS A 145 28.05 20.10 -2.83
CA LYS A 145 28.17 19.75 -1.42
C LYS A 145 28.17 18.23 -1.28
N ALA A 146 28.99 17.73 -0.36
CA ALA A 146 28.94 16.31 0.00
C ALA A 146 27.51 15.96 0.45
N GLY A 147 27.00 14.83 -0.04
CA GLY A 147 25.67 14.34 0.30
C GLY A 147 24.50 15.12 -0.31
N GLN A 148 24.70 16.11 -1.20
CA GLN A 148 23.58 16.93 -1.69
C GLN A 148 22.45 16.12 -2.34
N GLY A 149 22.79 15.12 -3.16
CA GLY A 149 21.79 14.28 -3.84
C GLY A 149 21.08 13.27 -2.93
N VAL A 150 21.60 13.03 -1.71
CA VAL A 150 21.04 12.03 -0.80
C VAL A 150 19.64 12.44 -0.32
N PRO A 151 19.44 13.63 0.29
CA PRO A 151 18.10 14.09 0.64
C PRO A 151 17.14 14.22 -0.56
N GLU A 152 17.67 14.68 -1.70
CA GLU A 152 16.91 14.83 -2.94
C GLU A 152 16.34 13.49 -3.43
N PHE A 153 17.13 12.41 -3.32
CA PHE A 153 16.71 11.05 -3.65
C PHE A 153 15.54 10.57 -2.79
N PHE A 154 15.68 10.61 -1.47
CA PHE A 154 14.65 10.11 -0.55
C PHE A 154 13.35 10.90 -0.60
N ILE A 155 13.43 12.22 -0.74
CA ILE A 155 12.24 13.07 -0.89
C ILE A 155 11.53 12.80 -2.22
N THR A 156 12.27 12.46 -3.28
CA THR A 156 11.66 12.06 -4.54
C THR A 156 10.91 10.74 -4.40
N LEU A 157 11.49 9.73 -3.75
CA LEU A 157 10.81 8.47 -3.48
C LEU A 157 9.56 8.66 -2.61
N ARG A 158 9.62 9.55 -1.63
CA ARG A 158 8.46 9.95 -0.82
C ARG A 158 7.34 10.55 -1.66
N LYS A 159 7.67 11.46 -2.58
CA LYS A 159 6.67 12.05 -3.50
C LYS A 159 6.06 10.99 -4.43
N LEU A 160 6.86 10.04 -4.91
CA LEU A 160 6.36 8.92 -5.71
C LEU A 160 5.40 8.06 -4.89
N HIS A 161 5.76 7.71 -3.66
CA HIS A 161 4.89 6.97 -2.75
C HIS A 161 3.54 7.65 -2.52
N GLN A 162 3.55 8.98 -2.34
CA GLN A 162 2.33 9.78 -2.20
C GLN A 162 1.50 9.88 -3.48
N THR A 163 2.13 9.74 -4.64
CA THR A 163 1.45 9.80 -5.95
C THR A 163 0.85 8.44 -6.31
N PHE A 164 1.56 7.35 -6.02
CA PHE A 164 1.14 5.98 -6.32
C PHE A 164 0.47 5.35 -5.08
N THR A 165 -0.80 5.72 -4.87
CA THR A 165 -1.61 5.31 -3.72
C THR A 165 -2.19 3.90 -3.89
N THR A 166 -1.34 2.87 -3.93
CA THR A 166 -1.70 1.47 -4.22
C THR A 166 -2.91 0.96 -3.43
N ALA A 167 -2.91 1.15 -2.10
CA ALA A 167 -4.03 0.71 -1.25
C ALA A 167 -5.37 1.36 -1.66
N GLN A 168 -5.33 2.65 -1.99
CA GLN A 168 -6.52 3.41 -2.39
C GLN A 168 -7.04 2.93 -3.74
N LEU A 169 -6.14 2.76 -4.73
CA LEU A 169 -6.51 2.30 -6.07
C LEU A 169 -7.14 0.89 -6.04
N LEU A 170 -6.60 -0.01 -5.21
CA LEU A 170 -7.19 -1.33 -4.99
C LEU A 170 -8.57 -1.23 -4.34
N ALA A 171 -8.69 -0.43 -3.27
CA ALA A 171 -9.95 -0.26 -2.56
C ALA A 171 -11.06 0.38 -3.42
N GLU A 172 -10.72 1.30 -4.32
CA GLU A 172 -11.65 1.90 -5.29
C GLU A 172 -12.23 0.88 -6.28
N ALA A 173 -11.55 -0.25 -6.47
CA ALA A 173 -12.01 -1.39 -7.27
C ALA A 173 -12.60 -2.52 -6.40
N ASP A 174 -12.96 -2.24 -5.15
CA ASP A 174 -13.45 -3.21 -4.16
C ASP A 174 -12.44 -4.34 -3.82
N ILE A 175 -11.16 -4.12 -4.09
CA ILE A 175 -10.07 -5.04 -3.73
C ILE A 175 -9.50 -4.60 -2.38
N THR A 176 -9.83 -5.35 -1.33
CA THR A 176 -9.36 -5.08 0.04
C THR A 176 -8.74 -6.32 0.67
N PRO A 177 -7.88 -6.15 1.69
CA PRO A 177 -7.35 -7.29 2.41
C PRO A 177 -8.45 -8.16 3.02
N SER A 178 -8.39 -9.47 2.83
CA SER A 178 -9.44 -10.41 3.23
C SER A 178 -8.88 -11.82 3.44
N ASP A 179 -9.37 -12.52 4.46
CA ASP A 179 -9.02 -13.92 4.74
C ASP A 179 -9.76 -14.90 3.82
N ASP A 180 -10.92 -14.51 3.31
CA ASP A 180 -11.86 -15.39 2.59
C ASP A 180 -11.97 -15.07 1.09
N THR A 181 -11.36 -13.97 0.65
CA THR A 181 -11.46 -13.49 -0.74
C THR A 181 -10.11 -13.60 -1.44
N THR A 182 -10.15 -14.15 -2.65
CA THR A 182 -8.98 -14.21 -3.53
C THR A 182 -9.25 -13.43 -4.80
N TYR A 183 -8.20 -12.87 -5.39
CA TYR A 183 -8.30 -12.01 -6.56
C TYR A 183 -7.62 -12.64 -7.78
N SER A 184 -8.02 -12.20 -8.96
CA SER A 184 -7.34 -12.50 -10.21
C SER A 184 -6.21 -11.50 -10.46
N LEU A 185 -5.19 -11.91 -11.22
CA LEU A 185 -4.13 -11.01 -11.67
C LEU A 185 -4.71 -9.87 -12.53
N THR A 186 -5.76 -10.15 -13.29
CA THR A 186 -6.41 -9.17 -14.17
C THR A 186 -7.13 -8.09 -13.38
N GLU A 187 -7.84 -8.44 -12.30
CA GLU A 187 -8.48 -7.49 -11.40
C GLU A 187 -7.46 -6.55 -10.76
N LEU A 188 -6.40 -7.11 -10.16
CA LEU A 188 -5.33 -6.33 -9.52
C LEU A 188 -4.67 -5.37 -10.51
N THR A 189 -4.29 -5.87 -11.68
CA THR A 189 -3.58 -5.08 -12.69
C THR A 189 -4.48 -3.98 -13.28
N ASN A 190 -5.78 -4.25 -13.46
CA ASN A 190 -6.72 -3.25 -13.96
C ASN A 190 -7.06 -2.19 -12.91
N ALA A 191 -7.19 -2.56 -11.63
CA ALA A 191 -7.42 -1.62 -10.54
C ALA A 191 -6.25 -0.62 -10.39
N LEU A 192 -5.03 -1.08 -10.63
CA LEU A 192 -3.82 -0.26 -10.54
C LEU A 192 -3.46 0.47 -11.85
N ALA A 193 -4.21 0.24 -12.93
CA ALA A 193 -3.90 0.83 -14.23
C ALA A 193 -4.14 2.35 -14.23
N THR A 194 -3.23 3.10 -14.86
CA THR A 194 -3.38 4.55 -15.06
C THR A 194 -3.42 4.84 -16.55
N GLY A 195 -4.62 4.98 -17.11
CA GLY A 195 -4.81 5.08 -18.56
C GLY A 195 -4.41 3.78 -19.27
N GLU A 196 -3.46 3.86 -20.19
CA GLU A 196 -2.93 2.67 -20.90
C GLU A 196 -1.82 1.94 -20.12
N TYR A 197 -1.33 2.55 -19.05
CA TYR A 197 -0.24 2.00 -18.24
C TYR A 197 -0.75 0.98 -17.21
N LYS A 198 -0.03 -0.12 -17.08
CA LYS A 198 -0.29 -1.18 -16.12
C LYS A 198 0.98 -1.47 -15.32
N PRO A 199 0.98 -1.29 -13.99
CA PRO A 199 2.10 -1.69 -13.16
C PRO A 199 2.19 -3.21 -13.07
N ILE A 200 3.31 -3.71 -12.56
CA ILE A 200 3.60 -5.13 -12.51
C ILE A 200 3.43 -5.60 -11.08
N VAL A 201 2.46 -6.48 -10.88
CA VAL A 201 2.18 -7.08 -9.58
C VAL A 201 3.09 -8.29 -9.39
N THR A 202 3.64 -8.46 -8.20
CA THR A 202 4.42 -9.65 -7.85
C THR A 202 3.89 -10.30 -6.58
N CYS A 203 4.07 -11.61 -6.51
CA CYS A 203 3.58 -12.45 -5.42
C CYS A 203 4.73 -13.21 -4.77
N ASP A 204 4.62 -13.45 -3.48
CA ASP A 204 5.34 -14.52 -2.80
C ASP A 204 4.43 -15.77 -2.80
N ASN A 205 4.78 -16.75 -3.63
CA ASN A 205 3.89 -17.86 -4.00
C ASN A 205 2.57 -17.34 -4.60
N SER A 206 1.47 -17.43 -3.85
CA SER A 206 0.14 -16.93 -4.22
C SER A 206 -0.26 -15.66 -3.47
N THR A 207 0.60 -15.14 -2.59
CA THR A 207 0.28 -13.97 -1.75
C THR A 207 0.81 -12.70 -2.40
N LEU A 208 -0.05 -11.70 -2.56
CA LEU A 208 0.31 -10.38 -3.07
C LEU A 208 1.44 -9.78 -2.21
N PHE A 209 2.56 -9.44 -2.85
CA PHE A 209 3.79 -9.06 -2.15
C PHE A 209 4.28 -7.66 -2.52
N SER A 210 4.42 -7.36 -3.81
CA SER A 210 4.89 -6.04 -4.22
C SER A 210 4.28 -5.57 -5.55
N VAL A 211 4.29 -4.26 -5.76
CA VAL A 211 3.91 -3.63 -7.02
C VAL A 211 5.11 -2.85 -7.53
N LEU A 212 5.44 -3.08 -8.80
CA LEU A 212 6.50 -2.42 -9.52
C LEU A 212 5.87 -1.37 -10.44
N TRP A 213 6.33 -0.14 -10.32
CA TRP A 213 5.89 1.00 -11.10
C TRP A 213 6.99 1.43 -12.07
N PRO A 214 6.96 1.03 -13.36
CA PRO A 214 7.89 1.55 -14.34
C PRO A 214 7.62 3.02 -14.68
N LEU A 215 8.64 3.86 -14.61
CA LEU A 215 8.55 5.31 -14.77
C LEU A 215 9.67 5.84 -15.66
N LEU A 216 9.34 6.89 -16.42
CA LEU A 216 10.28 7.82 -17.02
C LEU A 216 10.20 9.14 -16.25
N VAL A 217 11.20 10.00 -16.39
CA VAL A 217 11.20 11.32 -15.77
C VAL A 217 11.46 12.38 -16.82
N ARG A 218 10.65 13.44 -16.76
CA ARG A 218 10.83 14.65 -17.54
C ARG A 218 11.62 15.66 -16.72
N GLY A 219 12.82 15.98 -17.18
CA GLY A 219 13.78 16.82 -16.45
C GLY A 219 14.60 16.04 -15.43
N ARG A 220 15.08 16.74 -14.39
CA ARG A 220 16.00 16.16 -13.40
C ARG A 220 15.26 15.17 -12.50
N PHE A 221 15.98 14.20 -11.92
CA PHE A 221 15.36 13.26 -10.99
C PHE A 221 14.69 13.95 -9.77
N ASP A 222 15.35 14.95 -9.19
CA ASP A 222 14.92 15.61 -7.94
C ASP A 222 13.80 16.65 -8.10
N ALA A 223 13.65 17.20 -9.31
CA ALA A 223 12.77 18.33 -9.60
C ALA A 223 11.86 18.12 -10.81
N GLY A 224 12.03 17.01 -11.52
CA GLY A 224 11.28 16.65 -12.71
C GLY A 224 9.91 16.06 -12.40
N THR A 225 9.17 15.75 -13.46
CA THR A 225 7.86 15.10 -13.38
C THR A 225 8.00 13.65 -13.83
N PHE A 226 7.52 12.71 -13.01
CA PHE A 226 7.53 11.30 -13.37
C PHE A 226 6.29 10.95 -14.19
N GLU A 227 6.50 10.18 -15.24
CA GLU A 227 5.48 9.70 -16.17
C GLU A 227 5.55 8.17 -16.22
N ALA A 228 4.39 7.51 -16.22
CA ALA A 228 4.33 6.06 -16.26
C ALA A 228 4.84 5.51 -17.59
N SER A 229 5.63 4.44 -17.56
CA SER A 229 6.29 3.87 -18.75
C SER A 229 5.66 2.55 -19.17
N THR A 230 5.32 2.42 -20.45
CA THR A 230 4.86 1.15 -21.06
C THR A 230 5.99 0.35 -21.70
N THR A 231 7.20 0.91 -21.74
CA THR A 231 8.37 0.33 -22.41
C THR A 231 8.98 -0.83 -21.63
N TYR A 232 8.84 -0.83 -20.30
CA TYR A 232 9.32 -1.93 -19.46
C TYR A 232 8.23 -2.98 -19.29
N GLN A 233 8.51 -4.20 -19.71
CA GLN A 233 7.58 -5.32 -19.61
C GLN A 233 8.30 -6.49 -18.94
N LEU A 234 8.06 -6.65 -17.64
CA LEU A 234 8.41 -7.84 -16.89
C LEU A 234 7.14 -8.65 -16.65
N PRO A 235 7.10 -9.95 -16.95
CA PRO A 235 5.95 -10.77 -16.61
C PRO A 235 5.78 -10.82 -15.10
N SER A 236 4.53 -10.71 -14.64
CA SER A 236 4.19 -11.01 -13.25
C SER A 236 4.52 -12.46 -12.93
N ASN A 237 4.98 -12.72 -11.71
CA ASN A 237 5.17 -14.06 -11.18
C ASN A 237 3.94 -14.59 -10.42
N CYS A 238 2.87 -13.80 -10.30
CA CYS A 238 1.63 -14.21 -9.67
C CYS A 238 0.86 -15.23 -10.53
N PRO A 239 0.08 -16.13 -9.91
CA PRO A 239 -0.88 -16.95 -10.64
C PRO A 239 -1.95 -16.08 -11.30
N SER A 240 -2.64 -16.60 -12.33
CA SER A 240 -3.71 -15.85 -12.99
C SER A 240 -4.92 -15.60 -12.09
N GLU A 241 -5.17 -16.51 -11.13
CA GLU A 241 -6.31 -16.55 -10.23
C GLU A 241 -5.86 -17.02 -8.85
N GLY A 242 -6.67 -16.75 -7.82
CA GLY A 242 -6.42 -17.24 -6.46
C GLY A 242 -5.32 -16.48 -5.71
N ILE A 243 -5.08 -15.21 -6.06
CA ILE A 243 -4.11 -14.35 -5.38
C ILE A 243 -4.68 -13.94 -4.02
N LEU A 244 -3.91 -14.19 -2.97
CA LEU A 244 -4.24 -13.83 -1.60
C LEU A 244 -3.81 -12.39 -1.34
N TYR A 245 -4.71 -11.57 -0.79
CA TYR A 245 -4.39 -10.26 -0.26
C TYR A 245 -4.73 -10.25 1.24
N PRO A 246 -3.79 -10.65 2.13
CA PRO A 246 -4.12 -10.97 3.51
C PRO A 246 -4.33 -9.70 4.36
N PRO A 247 -5.30 -9.70 5.30
CA PRO A 247 -5.44 -8.64 6.29
C PRO A 247 -4.34 -8.74 7.35
N SER A 248 -4.31 -7.76 8.26
CA SER A 248 -3.38 -7.81 9.38
C SER A 248 -3.70 -8.96 10.32
N THR A 249 -2.67 -9.74 10.69
CA THR A 249 -2.79 -10.77 11.72
C THR A 249 -2.48 -10.23 13.12
N THR A 250 -2.02 -8.98 13.21
CA THR A 250 -1.75 -8.31 14.48
C THR A 250 -3.06 -7.87 15.12
N ILE A 251 -3.40 -8.45 16.28
CA ILE A 251 -4.54 -7.99 17.07
C ILE A 251 -4.17 -6.60 17.63
N PRO A 252 -4.93 -5.54 17.32
CA PRO A 252 -4.64 -4.21 17.86
C PRO A 252 -4.66 -4.27 19.40
N LYS A 253 -3.71 -3.58 20.04
CA LYS A 253 -3.72 -3.45 21.51
C LYS A 253 -5.08 -2.86 21.91
N PRO A 254 -5.84 -3.47 22.83
CA PRO A 254 -7.15 -2.97 23.22
C PRO A 254 -7.02 -1.51 23.66
N THR A 255 -7.68 -0.61 22.94
CA THR A 255 -7.81 0.79 23.37
C THR A 255 -8.45 0.80 24.75
N GLN A 256 -7.79 1.37 25.76
CA GLN A 256 -8.30 1.43 27.14
C GLN A 256 -9.59 2.27 27.30
N ALA A 257 -10.12 2.79 26.19
CA ALA A 257 -11.39 3.50 26.12
C ALA A 257 -12.27 2.87 25.03
N ALA A 258 -12.66 1.61 25.22
CA ALA A 258 -13.86 1.10 24.56
C ALA A 258 -15.07 1.56 25.37
N GLU A 259 -15.59 2.75 25.05
CA GLU A 259 -17.00 3.01 25.29
C GLU A 259 -17.74 2.04 24.37
N TRP A 260 -18.41 1.03 24.96
CA TRP A 260 -19.15 0.05 24.20
C TRP A 260 -20.28 0.76 23.46
N ASP A 261 -20.06 1.10 22.19
CA ASP A 261 -21.15 1.43 21.29
C ASP A 261 -22.04 0.19 21.24
N ILE A 262 -23.23 0.32 21.84
CA ILE A 262 -24.26 -0.71 21.76
C ILE A 262 -24.53 -0.90 20.28
N LEU A 263 -24.09 -2.03 19.72
CA LEU A 263 -24.43 -2.45 18.37
C LEU A 263 -25.96 -2.58 18.31
N ARG A 264 -26.64 -1.49 17.95
CA ARG A 264 -28.04 -1.53 17.57
C ARG A 264 -28.08 -2.25 16.24
N ARG A 265 -28.36 -3.56 16.30
CA ARG A 265 -28.69 -4.35 15.11
C ARG A 265 -29.75 -3.55 14.33
N PRO A 266 -29.49 -3.16 13.07
CA PRO A 266 -30.53 -2.60 12.22
C PRO A 266 -31.73 -3.55 12.22
N PRO A 267 -32.97 -3.07 12.34
CA PRO A 267 -34.12 -3.96 12.24
C PRO A 267 -34.02 -4.75 10.92
N PRO A 268 -34.29 -6.07 10.93
CA PRO A 268 -34.19 -6.88 9.74
C PRO A 268 -35.04 -6.27 8.63
N ARG A 269 -34.48 -6.17 7.41
CA ARG A 269 -35.24 -5.77 6.23
C ARG A 269 -36.41 -6.76 6.05
N PRO A 270 -37.64 -6.30 5.71
CA PRO A 270 -38.74 -7.20 5.43
C PRO A 270 -38.36 -8.18 4.32
N ILE A 271 -38.52 -9.47 4.59
CA ILE A 271 -38.36 -10.51 3.57
C ILE A 271 -39.54 -10.36 2.62
N THR A 272 -39.34 -9.73 1.46
CA THR A 272 -40.31 -9.79 0.37
C THR A 272 -40.10 -11.09 -0.39
N LEU A 273 -40.53 -12.20 0.20
CA LEU A 273 -40.77 -13.43 -0.54
C LEU A 273 -42.00 -13.20 -1.42
N THR A 274 -41.84 -13.18 -2.73
CA THR A 274 -42.95 -13.07 -3.69
C THR A 274 -43.84 -14.31 -3.73
N HIS A 275 -43.51 -15.34 -2.95
CA HIS A 275 -44.32 -16.54 -2.74
C HIS A 275 -44.20 -16.97 -1.27
N ASP A 276 -45.10 -16.47 -0.44
CA ASP A 276 -45.34 -17.00 0.90
C ASP A 276 -46.65 -17.78 0.87
N GLU A 277 -46.55 -19.11 0.77
CA GLU A 277 -47.69 -20.03 0.79
C GLU A 277 -48.16 -20.38 2.22
N SER A 278 -47.64 -19.72 3.27
CA SER A 278 -48.04 -20.04 4.66
C SER A 278 -49.44 -19.55 5.07
N ARG A 279 -50.23 -19.01 4.14
CA ARG A 279 -51.57 -18.44 4.41
C ARG A 279 -52.77 -19.33 4.11
N LEU A 280 -52.57 -20.62 3.83
CA LEU A 280 -53.69 -21.56 3.69
C LEU A 280 -53.61 -22.62 4.79
N TYR A 281 -54.74 -22.78 5.48
CA TYR A 281 -55.05 -23.75 6.54
C TYR A 281 -54.84 -23.31 8.00
N TYR A 282 -55.69 -22.38 8.44
CA TYR A 282 -56.50 -22.66 9.64
C TYR A 282 -57.96 -22.36 9.33
N LYS A 283 -58.70 -23.42 8.95
CA LYS A 283 -60.16 -23.41 8.96
C LYS A 283 -60.58 -23.37 10.43
N SER A 284 -61.32 -22.33 10.82
CA SER A 284 -61.88 -22.18 12.17
C SER A 284 -62.72 -23.41 12.51
N GLN A 285 -62.29 -24.20 13.49
CA GLN A 285 -63.20 -25.13 14.15
C GLN A 285 -63.93 -24.40 15.28
N GLU A 286 -65.24 -24.61 15.25
CA GLU A 286 -66.26 -24.06 16.12
C GLU A 286 -66.05 -24.51 17.58
N GLN A 287 -66.38 -23.63 18.53
CA GLN A 287 -66.21 -23.84 19.97
C GLN A 287 -67.04 -25.05 20.47
N GLU A 288 -66.37 -26.04 21.06
CA GLU A 288 -67.01 -26.97 21.98
C GLU A 288 -66.79 -26.54 23.46
N PRO A 289 -67.77 -26.79 24.36
CA PRO A 289 -67.76 -26.23 25.70
C PRO A 289 -66.80 -26.95 26.65
N LYS A 290 -66.22 -26.16 27.55
CA LYS A 290 -65.28 -26.58 28.60
C LYS A 290 -65.82 -27.74 29.45
N MET A 291 -65.21 -28.92 29.35
CA MET A 291 -65.26 -29.94 30.39
C MET A 291 -64.02 -29.84 31.28
N LYS A 292 -64.23 -29.55 32.57
CA LYS A 292 -63.26 -29.83 33.64
C LYS A 292 -63.33 -31.32 33.98
N LEU A 293 -62.23 -32.04 33.86
CA LEU A 293 -62.03 -33.30 34.57
C LEU A 293 -60.62 -33.31 35.18
N GLY A 294 -60.57 -33.42 36.51
CA GLY A 294 -59.35 -33.60 37.29
C GLY A 294 -58.95 -35.06 37.42
N LEU A 295 -57.65 -35.26 37.69
CA LEU A 295 -56.81 -36.46 37.89
C LEU A 295 -55.64 -36.25 36.91
N PHE A 296 -54.39 -36.01 37.33
CA PHE A 296 -53.59 -36.89 38.18
C PHE A 296 -52.68 -36.05 39.10
N LYS A 297 -52.86 -36.24 40.41
CA LYS A 297 -51.77 -36.26 41.39
C LYS A 297 -50.89 -37.45 41.02
N ASP A 298 -49.60 -37.41 41.35
CA ASP A 298 -48.59 -38.48 41.14
C ASP A 298 -47.60 -38.22 39.98
N TYR A 299 -47.06 -36.99 39.90
CA TYR A 299 -45.83 -36.74 39.13
C TYR A 299 -44.88 -35.70 39.76
N GLU A 300 -45.14 -35.29 41.01
CA GLU A 300 -44.25 -34.35 41.74
C GLU A 300 -43.33 -35.03 42.77
N GLU A 301 -43.47 -36.33 43.03
CA GLU A 301 -42.55 -37.05 43.96
C GLU A 301 -41.28 -37.60 43.28
N GLU A 302 -41.23 -37.74 41.96
CA GLU A 302 -40.06 -38.29 41.24
C GLU A 302 -38.97 -37.23 40.90
N LYS A 303 -39.23 -35.95 41.16
CA LYS A 303 -38.34 -34.85 40.74
C LYS A 303 -37.44 -34.30 41.86
N ASP A 304 -37.70 -34.68 43.11
CA ASP A 304 -36.91 -34.23 44.26
C ASP A 304 -35.82 -35.24 44.69
N GLU A 305 -35.98 -36.54 44.41
CA GLU A 305 -34.92 -37.54 44.71
C GLU A 305 -33.71 -37.47 43.75
N THR A 306 -33.89 -36.94 42.52
CA THR A 306 -32.79 -36.81 41.54
C THR A 306 -31.94 -35.54 41.71
N LYS A 307 -32.32 -34.63 42.61
CA LYS A 307 -31.53 -33.41 42.92
C LYS A 307 -30.59 -33.58 44.12
N GLU A 308 -30.85 -34.48 45.04
CA GLU A 308 -29.98 -34.73 46.20
C GLU A 308 -28.76 -35.61 45.86
N GLU A 309 -28.85 -36.52 44.88
CA GLU A 309 -27.70 -37.36 44.48
C GLU A 309 -26.62 -36.65 43.65
N ARG A 310 -26.91 -35.47 43.08
CA ARG A 310 -25.94 -34.71 42.28
C ARG A 310 -25.14 -33.68 43.07
N ALA A 311 -25.51 -33.42 44.32
CA ALA A 311 -24.86 -32.43 45.18
C ALA A 311 -23.68 -32.99 46.01
N THR A 312 -23.42 -34.30 45.98
CA THR A 312 -22.42 -34.97 46.85
C THR A 312 -21.18 -35.54 46.15
N LYS A 313 -20.94 -35.22 44.86
CA LYS A 313 -19.66 -35.54 44.21
C LYS A 313 -18.69 -34.37 44.25
N GLN A 314 -18.04 -34.25 45.41
CA GLN A 314 -16.89 -33.41 45.67
C GLN A 314 -15.65 -34.12 45.09
N PHE A 315 -15.08 -33.62 43.99
CA PHE A 315 -13.80 -34.12 43.47
C PHE A 315 -12.67 -33.20 43.95
N HIS A 316 -11.79 -33.76 44.77
CA HIS A 316 -10.57 -33.12 45.25
C HIS A 316 -9.54 -33.00 44.10
N ARG A 317 -8.83 -31.87 44.09
CA ARG A 317 -7.70 -31.57 43.22
C ARG A 317 -6.44 -32.10 43.90
N ASP A 318 -5.81 -33.11 43.32
CA ASP A 318 -4.48 -33.56 43.77
C ASP A 318 -3.41 -32.68 43.11
N GLU A 319 -2.53 -32.11 43.95
CA GLU A 319 -1.27 -31.48 43.56
C GLU A 319 -0.16 -32.53 43.59
N LEU A 320 0.53 -32.73 42.46
CA LEU A 320 2.00 -32.86 42.29
C LEU A 320 2.35 -33.07 40.81
#